data_AF-A0A1C5WNW2-F1
#
_entry.id   AF-A0A1C5WNW2-F1
#
_cell.length_a   1.000
_cell.length_b   1.000
_cell.length_c   1.000
_cell.angle_alpha   90.00
_cell.angle_beta   90.00
_cell.angle_gamma   90.00
#
_symmetry.space_group_name_H-M   'P 1'
#
loop_
_entity.id
_entity.type
_entity.pdbx_description
1 polymer ?
#
loop_
_entity_poly.entity_id
_entity_poly.type
_entity_poly.pdbx_seq_one_letter_code
_entity_poly.pdbx_strand_id
1 'polypeptide(L)' 'MKQLRNIIDVWNMIEKFNLQGWVVKDSTVILLPVAEYERLLASVKNKNYIRGLVR' A
#
# COMPACT_ATOMS: atom_id res chain seq x y z
N MET A 1 -15.76 -8.42 -9.35
CA MET A 1 -15.79 -7.14 -8.59
C MET A 1 -14.64 -6.97 -7.58
N LYS A 2 -13.93 -8.01 -7.13
CA LYS A 2 -12.86 -7.88 -6.11
C LYS A 2 -11.62 -7.11 -6.60
N GLN A 3 -11.21 -7.26 -7.86
CA GLN A 3 -10.03 -6.58 -8.42
C GLN A 3 -10.17 -5.06 -8.44
N LEU A 4 -11.32 -4.54 -8.88
CA LEU A 4 -11.56 -3.09 -8.94
C LEU A 4 -11.47 -2.46 -7.54
N ARG A 5 -12.02 -3.13 -6.53
CA ARG A 5 -11.93 -2.70 -5.13
C ARG A 5 -10.48 -2.64 -4.65
N ASN A 6 -9.70 -3.68 -4.94
CA ASN A 6 -8.28 -3.71 -4.56
C ASN A 6 -7.48 -2.57 -5.20
N ILE A 7 -7.75 -2.26 -6.47
CA ILE A 7 -7.12 -1.14 -7.18
C ILE A 7 -7.46 0.17 -6.47
N ILE A 8 -8.76 0.42 -6.20
CA ILE A 8 -9.21 1.64 -5.52
C ILE A 8 -8.62 1.76 -4.11
N ASP A 9 -8.59 0.67 -3.35
CA ASP A 9 -8.04 0.66 -1.99
C ASP A 9 -6.54 0.99 -1.98
N VAL A 10 -5.78 0.48 -2.95
CA VAL A 10 -4.35 0.78 -3.11
C VAL A 10 -4.13 2.26 -3.44
N TRP A 11 -4.88 2.83 -4.38
CA TRP A 11 -4.79 4.26 -4.71
C TRP A 11 -5.15 5.15 -3.52
N ASN A 12 -6.25 4.84 -2.83
CA ASN A 12 -6.65 5.54 -1.62
C ASN A 12 -5.56 5.49 -0.54
N MET A 13 -4.85 4.38 -0.42
CA MET A 13 -3.76 4.23 0.53
C MET A 13 -2.55 5.09 0.14
N ILE A 14 -2.16 5.09 -1.14
CA ILE A 14 -1.06 5.92 -1.65
C ILE A 14 -1.33 7.39 -1.36
N GLU A 15 -2.53 7.89 -1.66
CA GLU A 15 -2.91 9.27 -1.40
C GLU A 15 -2.97 9.58 0.10
N LYS A 16 -3.67 8.74 0.88
CA LYS A 16 -3.88 8.98 2.32
C LYS A 16 -2.58 9.03 3.12
N PHE A 17 -1.61 8.17 2.78
CA PHE A 17 -0.34 8.09 3.50
C PHE A 17 0.78 8.87 2.78
N ASN A 18 0.47 9.52 1.66
CA ASN A 18 1.42 10.24 0.82
C ASN A 18 2.66 9.39 0.52
N LEU A 19 2.44 8.15 0.07
CA LEU A 19 3.51 7.18 -0.14
C LEU A 19 4.43 7.62 -1.28
N GLN A 20 5.74 7.58 -1.04
CA GLN A 20 6.77 7.98 -1.97
C GLN A 20 7.54 6.78 -2.53
N GLY A 21 7.96 6.86 -3.79
CA GLY A 21 8.82 5.87 -4.42
C GLY A 21 8.19 4.49 -4.61
N TRP A 22 6.85 4.38 -4.59
CA TRP A 22 6.16 3.13 -4.88
C TRP A 22 6.24 2.79 -6.38
N VAL A 23 6.20 1.49 -6.68
CA VAL A 23 6.17 0.97 -8.04
C VAL A 23 5.07 -0.07 -8.17
N VAL A 24 4.28 -0.01 -9.24
CA VAL A 24 3.26 -1.04 -9.54
C VAL A 24 3.96 -2.29 -10.03
N LYS A 25 3.75 -3.42 -9.36
CA LYS A 25 4.22 -4.73 -9.83
C LYS A 25 3.17 -5.40 -10.73
N ASP A 26 1.91 -5.35 -10.30
CA ASP A 26 0.75 -5.82 -11.05
C ASP A 26 -0.52 -5.07 -10.60
N SER A 27 -1.69 -5.41 -11.15
CA SER A 27 -2.96 -4.74 -10.86
C SER A 27 -3.44 -4.87 -9.40
N THR A 28 -2.71 -5.60 -8.56
CA THR A 28 -3.06 -5.86 -7.16
C THR A 28 -1.92 -5.62 -6.18
N VAL A 29 -0.70 -5.37 -6.63
CA VAL A 29 0.49 -5.27 -5.77
C VAL A 29 1.32 -4.04 -6.11
N ILE A 30 1.66 -3.29 -5.06
CA ILE A 30 2.69 -2.25 -5.11
C ILE A 30 3.93 -2.69 -4.34
N LEU A 31 5.09 -2.25 -4.82
CA LEU A 31 6.36 -2.34 -4.13
C LEU A 31 6.64 -0.99 -3.46
N LEU A 32 7.18 -1.02 -2.25
CA LEU A 32 7.58 0.17 -1.50
C LEU A 32 9.05 0.07 -1.07
N PRO A 33 9.77 1.20 -1.00
CA PRO A 33 11.05 1.25 -0.30
C PRO A 33 10.88 0.83 1.16
N VAL A 34 11.85 0.09 1.71
CA VAL A 34 11.79 -0.42 3.09
C VAL A 34 11.53 0.69 4.10
N ALA A 35 12.24 1.83 3.98
CA ALA A 35 12.05 2.99 4.85
C ALA A 35 10.61 3.53 4.80
N GLU A 36 10.00 3.52 3.62
CA GLU A 36 8.63 4.02 3.43
C GLU A 36 7.59 3.03 3.95
N TYR A 37 7.87 1.73 3.79
CA TYR A 37 7.07 0.67 4.38
C TYR A 37 7.09 0.73 5.91
N GLU A 38 8.24 0.96 6.53
CA GLU A 38 8.37 1.14 7.98
C GLU A 38 7.63 2.39 8.47
N ARG A 39 7.73 3.51 7.74
CA ARG A 39 6.97 4.74 8.00
C ARG A 39 5.47 4.48 7.98
N LEU A 40 5.00 3.78 6.95
CA LEU A 40 3.60 3.39 6.80
C LEU A 40 3.16 2.51 7.98
N LEU A 41 3.92 1.47 8.33
CA LEU A 41 3.63 0.59 9.47
C LEU A 41 3.57 1.31 10.82
N ALA A 42 4.37 2.36 11.00
CA ALA A 42 4.33 3.19 12.21
C ALA A 42 3.07 4.08 12.26
N SER A 43 2.59 4.53 11.08
CA SER A 43 1.41 5.41 10.97
C SER A 43 0.06 4.71 11.12
N VAL A 44 0.00 3.38 11.04
CA VAL A 44 -1.25 2.61 11.08
C VAL A 44 -1.43 1.82 12.37
N LYS A 45 -2.67 1.77 12.87
CA LYS A 45 -3.04 0.87 13.97
C LYS A 45 -3.12 -0.60 13.51
N ASN A 46 -3.58 -0.85 12.28
CA ASN A 46 -3.75 -2.20 11.73
C ASN A 46 -2.62 -2.56 10.75
N LYS A 47 -1.52 -3.06 11.29
CA LYS A 47 -0.33 -3.48 10.53
C LYS A 47 -0.59 -4.68 9.60
N ASN A 48 -1.52 -5.56 9.95
CA ASN A 48 -1.83 -6.75 9.16
C ASN A 48 -2.51 -6.43 7.84
N TYR A 49 -3.34 -5.38 7.81
CA TYR A 49 -3.96 -4.89 6.57
C TYR A 49 -2.88 -4.42 5.58
N ILE A 50 -1.91 -3.64 6.06
CA ILE A 50 -0.81 -3.13 5.23
C ILE A 50 0.09 -4.25 4.69
N ARG A 51 0.38 -5.28 5.50
CA ARG A 51 1.13 -6.48 5.06
C ARG A 51 0.46 -7.23 3.92
N GLY A 52 -0.86 -7.15 3.78
CA GLY A 52 -1.59 -7.77 2.68
C GLY A 52 -1.51 -7.01 1.36
N LEU A 53 -1.11 -5.73 1.41
CA LEU A 53 -1.12 -4.81 0.26
C LEU A 53 0.28 -4.54 -0.31
N VAL A 54 1.33 -4.77 0.48
CA VAL A 54 2.72 -4.48 0.12
C VAL A 54 3.53 -5.79 0.10
N ARG A 55 4.34 -5.98 -0.95
CA ARG A 55 5.30 -7.09 -1.07
C ARG A 55 6.70 -6.59 -1.40
#